data_AF-A0AAD6YID5-F1
#
_entry.id   AF-A0AAD6YID5-F1
#
_cell.length_a   1.000
_cell.length_b   1.000
_cell.length_c   1.000
_cell.angle_alpha   90.00
_cell.angle_beta   90.00
_cell.angle_gamma   90.00
#
_symmetry.space_group_name_H-M   'P 1'
#
loop_
_entity.id
_entity.type
_entity.pdbx_description
1 polymer ?
#
loop_
_entity_poly.entity_id
_entity_poly.type
_entity_poly.pdbx_seq_one_letter_code
_entity_poly.pdbx_strand_id
1 'polypeptide(L)'
;MTRGKALSDDLRGAILNMSRFLDIPEICHYTNCKKRTVERILEDYHKKGTVMREHLRLEMRGAKRSMSAGDLRFLTGVVRHSPDVYLDELRELLEETRGSEVSEATIWRSLKRCGFTIKKVCTMKAFTHILADICT
;
A
#
# COMPACT_ATOMS: atom_id res chain seq x y z
N MET A 1 1.02 28.69 5.97
CA MET A 1 0.92 27.22 5.82
C MET A 1 2.02 26.73 4.90
N THR A 2 2.90 25.84 5.36
CA THR A 2 3.97 25.25 4.54
C THR A 2 3.38 24.28 3.51
N ARG A 3 3.81 24.39 2.26
CA ARG A 3 3.31 23.59 1.14
C ARG A 3 3.55 22.10 1.42
N GLY A 4 2.50 21.28 1.38
CA GLY A 4 2.59 19.82 1.53
C GLY A 4 2.43 19.28 2.97
N LYS A 5 2.47 20.12 4.00
CA LYS A 5 2.15 19.68 5.37
C LYS A 5 0.63 19.68 5.58
N ALA A 6 0.11 18.59 6.09
CA ALA A 6 -1.32 18.50 6.38
C ALA A 6 -1.68 19.21 7.68
N LEU A 7 -2.96 19.58 7.76
CA LEU A 7 -3.58 20.16 8.94
C LEU A 7 -3.55 19.18 10.12
N SER A 8 -3.28 19.67 11.33
CA SER A 8 -3.34 18.87 12.56
C SER A 8 -4.75 18.32 12.77
N ASP A 9 -4.88 17.11 13.32
CA ASP A 9 -6.17 16.49 13.60
C ASP A 9 -6.98 17.32 14.61
N ASP A 10 -6.32 17.96 15.58
CA ASP A 10 -6.96 18.88 16.54
C ASP A 10 -7.64 20.06 15.84
N LEU A 11 -6.95 20.66 14.86
CA LEU A 11 -7.47 21.80 14.11
C LEU A 11 -8.61 21.37 13.18
N ARG A 12 -8.55 20.16 12.62
CA ARG A 12 -9.67 19.60 11.85
C ARG A 12 -10.90 19.36 12.75
N GLY A 13 -10.69 18.84 13.97
CA GLY A 13 -11.74 18.65 14.97
C GLY A 13 -12.34 19.97 15.44
N ALA A 14 -11.51 20.98 15.68
CA ALA A 14 -11.95 22.33 16.03
C ALA A 14 -12.80 22.96 14.92
N ILE A 15 -12.40 22.83 13.65
CA ILE A 15 -13.19 23.29 12.49
C ILE A 15 -14.57 22.63 12.47
N LEU A 16 -14.66 21.32 12.73
CA LEU A 16 -15.93 20.60 12.79
C LEU A 16 -16.81 21.03 13.98
N ASN A 17 -16.20 21.32 15.13
CA ASN A 17 -16.96 21.83 16.26
C ASN A 17 -17.48 23.24 15.99
N MET A 18 -16.65 24.10 15.37
CA MET A 18 -17.04 25.45 14.96
C MET A 18 -18.13 25.45 13.90
N SER A 19 -18.12 24.52 12.95
CA SER A 19 -19.14 24.43 11.89
C SER A 19 -20.55 24.08 12.38
N ARG A 20 -20.72 23.72 13.66
CA ARG A 20 -22.04 23.51 14.27
C ARG A 20 -22.71 24.83 14.66
N PHE A 21 -21.93 25.89 14.87
CA PHE A 21 -22.40 27.14 15.47
C PHE A 21 -22.02 28.39 14.66
N LEU A 22 -21.05 28.28 13.75
CA LEU A 22 -20.49 29.40 13.00
C LEU A 22 -20.59 29.16 11.50
N ASP A 23 -20.63 30.26 10.76
CA ASP A 23 -20.72 30.22 9.30
C ASP A 23 -19.33 30.02 8.66
N ILE A 24 -19.27 29.41 7.47
CA ILE A 24 -18.00 29.11 6.76
C ILE A 24 -17.02 30.31 6.69
N PRO A 25 -17.45 31.56 6.39
CA PRO A 25 -16.53 32.70 6.39
C PRO A 25 -15.96 33.03 7.77
N GLU A 26 -16.73 32.87 8.84
CA GLU A 26 -16.29 33.13 10.22
C GLU A 26 -15.28 32.08 10.67
N ILE A 27 -15.53 30.81 10.33
CA ILE A 27 -14.57 29.72 10.60
C ILE A 27 -13.24 30.01 9.90
N CYS A 28 -13.27 30.48 8.65
CA CYS A 28 -12.05 30.86 7.93
C CYS A 28 -11.31 32.00 8.63
N HIS A 29 -12.03 32.97 9.19
CA HIS A 29 -11.46 34.09 9.94
C HIS A 29 -10.76 33.60 11.23
N TYR A 30 -11.44 32.78 12.04
CA TYR A 30 -10.89 32.30 13.32
C TYR A 30 -9.76 31.27 13.17
N THR A 31 -9.86 30.39 12.18
CA THR A 31 -8.88 29.29 12.00
C THR A 31 -7.76 29.63 11.02
N ASN A 32 -7.83 30.81 10.37
CA ASN A 32 -6.94 31.24 9.28
C ASN A 32 -6.79 30.17 8.18
N CYS A 33 -7.83 29.34 8.01
CA CYS A 33 -7.88 28.30 7.00
C CYS A 33 -8.54 28.84 5.73
N LYS A 34 -8.10 28.35 4.57
CA LYS A 34 -8.75 28.68 3.30
C LYS A 34 -10.13 28.02 3.24
N LYS A 35 -11.11 28.71 2.66
CA LYS A 35 -12.49 28.19 2.43
C LYS A 35 -12.51 26.77 1.87
N ARG A 36 -11.74 26.51 0.80
CA ARG A 36 -11.59 25.17 0.20
C ARG A 36 -11.19 24.07 1.19
N THR A 37 -10.43 24.42 2.22
CA THR A 37 -9.91 23.46 3.21
C THR A 37 -10.98 23.13 4.23
N VAL A 38 -11.76 24.12 4.65
CA VAL A 38 -12.91 23.95 5.52
C VAL A 38 -13.98 23.10 4.83
N GLU A 39 -14.36 23.47 3.60
CA GLU A 39 -15.35 22.73 2.81
C GLU A 39 -14.96 21.26 2.60
N ARG A 40 -13.70 21.00 2.23
CA ARG A 40 -13.20 19.63 2.08
C ARG A 40 -13.28 18.82 3.38
N ILE A 41 -12.98 19.44 4.53
CA ILE A 41 -13.07 18.76 5.84
C ILE A 41 -14.52 18.40 6.17
N LEU A 42 -15.46 19.30 5.87
CA LEU A 42 -16.89 19.04 6.07
C LEU A 42 -17.40 17.95 5.12
N GLU A 43 -17.00 17.98 3.84
CA GLU A 43 -17.32 16.91 2.90
C GLU A 43 -16.75 15.55 3.33
N ASP A 44 -15.50 15.52 3.79
CA ASP A 44 -14.87 14.31 4.33
C ASP A 44 -15.70 13.75 5.50
N TYR A 45 -16.19 14.63 6.39
CA TYR A 45 -17.06 14.24 7.49
C TYR A 45 -18.43 13.74 7.04
N HIS A 46 -19.09 14.41 6.09
CA HIS A 46 -20.39 13.98 5.58
C HIS A 46 -20.30 12.61 4.88
N LYS A 47 -19.19 12.32 4.19
CA LYS A 47 -19.00 11.06 3.46
C LYS A 47 -18.62 9.89 4.37
N LYS A 48 -17.84 10.13 5.43
CA LYS A 48 -17.19 9.05 6.21
C LYS A 48 -17.52 9.06 7.69
N GLY A 49 -18.18 10.10 8.20
CA GLY A 49 -18.46 10.29 9.62
C GLY A 49 -17.23 10.58 10.49
N THR A 50 -16.03 10.70 9.89
CA THR A 50 -14.79 10.94 10.63
C THR A 50 -13.95 12.02 9.96
N VAL A 51 -13.39 12.90 10.78
CA VAL A 51 -12.49 13.98 10.35
C VAL A 51 -11.02 13.59 10.52
N MET A 52 -10.77 12.56 11.34
CA MET A 52 -9.44 12.09 11.72
C MET A 52 -8.72 11.49 10.53
N ARG A 53 -7.50 11.97 10.28
CA ARG A 53 -6.78 11.62 9.06
C ARG A 53 -6.28 10.18 9.02
N GLU A 54 -6.01 9.57 10.17
CA GLU A 54 -5.54 8.18 10.22
C GLU A 54 -6.54 7.23 9.55
N HIS A 55 -7.84 7.41 9.82
CA HIS A 55 -8.90 6.65 9.18
C HIS A 55 -8.97 6.93 7.66
N LEU A 56 -8.80 8.20 7.25
CA LEU A 56 -8.75 8.56 5.83
C LEU A 56 -7.55 7.96 5.09
N ARG A 57 -6.41 7.77 5.77
CA ARG A 57 -5.18 7.21 5.17
C ARG A 57 -5.22 5.70 5.10
N LEU A 58 -5.81 5.02 6.08
CA LEU A 58 -5.97 3.57 6.08
C LEU A 58 -6.79 3.11 4.87
N GLU A 59 -7.85 3.86 4.52
CA GLU A 59 -8.68 3.59 3.35
C GLU A 59 -7.99 3.92 2.01
N MET A 60 -7.02 4.83 2.01
CA MET A 60 -6.27 5.23 0.81
C MET A 60 -5.00 4.39 0.56
N ARG A 61 -4.72 3.35 1.37
CA ARG A 61 -3.55 2.49 1.17
C ARG A 61 -3.74 1.50 0.00
N GLY A 62 -3.52 2.01 -1.22
CA GLY A 62 -3.31 1.20 -2.43
C GLY A 62 -4.47 0.27 -2.83
N ALA A 63 -4.42 -0.25 -4.06
CA ALA A 63 -5.41 -1.23 -4.52
C ALA A 63 -5.41 -2.47 -3.62
N LYS A 64 -6.60 -3.06 -3.43
CA LYS A 64 -6.78 -4.33 -2.72
C LYS A 64 -5.81 -5.36 -3.31
N ARG A 65 -5.03 -6.01 -2.46
CA ARG A 65 -3.95 -6.91 -2.88
C ARG A 65 -4.56 -8.05 -3.71
N SER A 66 -3.91 -8.39 -4.83
CA SER A 66 -4.32 -9.51 -5.67
C SER A 66 -4.23 -10.87 -4.97
N MET A 67 -3.43 -10.96 -3.89
CA MET A 67 -3.30 -12.19 -3.10
C MET A 67 -4.02 -12.08 -1.76
N SER A 68 -4.81 -13.11 -1.43
CA SER A 68 -5.54 -13.20 -0.17
C SER A 68 -4.59 -13.43 1.01
N ALA A 69 -5.01 -13.04 2.20
CA ALA A 69 -4.24 -13.29 3.43
C ALA A 69 -4.06 -14.79 3.71
N GLY A 70 -4.98 -15.63 3.22
CA GLY A 70 -4.88 -17.09 3.32
C GLY A 70 -3.75 -17.65 2.46
N ASP A 71 -3.60 -17.17 1.23
CA ASP A 71 -2.61 -17.69 0.28
C ASP A 71 -1.20 -17.31 0.73
N LEU A 72 -1.07 -16.11 1.30
CA LEU A 72 0.14 -15.67 2.00
C LEU A 72 0.56 -16.63 3.12
N ARG A 73 -0.38 -17.04 3.98
CA ARG A 73 -0.08 -17.99 5.07
C ARG A 73 0.36 -19.34 4.52
N PHE A 74 -0.29 -19.83 3.47
CA PHE A 74 0.08 -21.07 2.80
C PHE A 74 1.52 -20.99 2.24
N LEU A 75 1.83 -19.97 1.45
CA LEU A 75 3.18 -19.75 0.90
C LEU A 75 4.24 -19.68 2.00
N THR A 76 3.97 -18.94 3.09
CA THR A 76 4.92 -18.87 4.21
C THR A 76 5.11 -20.21 4.92
N GLY A 77 4.09 -21.07 4.94
CA GLY A 77 4.19 -22.43 5.48
C GLY A 77 5.05 -23.33 4.60
N VAL A 78 4.83 -23.30 3.29
CA VAL A 78 5.60 -24.07 2.32
C VAL A 78 7.08 -23.68 2.36
N VAL A 79 7.39 -22.38 2.29
CA VAL A 79 8.78 -21.89 2.33
C VAL A 79 9.48 -22.20 3.66
N ARG A 80 8.74 -22.26 4.77
CA ARG A 80 9.30 -22.66 6.07
C ARG A 80 9.59 -24.16 6.16
N HIS A 81 8.80 -24.99 5.49
CA HIS A 81 8.99 -26.43 5.46
C HIS A 81 10.10 -26.82 4.47
N SER A 82 10.11 -26.17 3.31
CA SER A 82 11.03 -26.43 2.21
C SER A 82 11.55 -25.09 1.65
N PRO A 83 12.72 -24.61 2.10
CA PRO A 83 13.27 -23.32 1.66
C PRO A 83 13.87 -23.34 0.24
N ASP A 84 14.05 -24.53 -0.33
CA ASP A 84 14.65 -24.73 -1.66
C ASP A 84 13.62 -24.68 -2.81
N VAL A 85 12.35 -24.39 -2.50
CA VAL A 85 11.27 -24.32 -3.50
C VAL A 85 11.41 -23.06 -4.35
N TYR A 86 11.28 -23.23 -5.67
CA TYR A 86 11.38 -22.14 -6.63
C TYR A 86 10.07 -21.35 -6.76
N LEU A 87 10.13 -20.15 -7.38
CA LEU A 87 8.97 -19.26 -7.49
C LEU A 87 7.87 -19.79 -8.44
N ASP A 88 8.27 -20.51 -9.47
CA ASP A 88 7.41 -21.24 -10.41
C ASP A 88 6.71 -22.41 -9.71
N GLU A 89 7.44 -23.20 -8.93
CA GLU A 89 6.84 -24.28 -8.11
C GLU A 89 5.83 -23.73 -7.10
N LEU A 90 6.14 -22.59 -6.44
CA LEU A 90 5.20 -21.91 -5.56
C LEU A 90 3.97 -21.39 -6.29
N ARG A 91 4.09 -21.00 -7.56
CA ARG A 91 2.95 -20.59 -8.39
C ARG A 91 2.06 -21.79 -8.68
N GLU A 92 2.65 -22.89 -9.13
CA GLU A 92 1.94 -24.13 -9.46
C GLU A 92 1.21 -24.70 -8.23
N LEU A 93 1.88 -24.75 -7.07
CA LEU A 93 1.25 -25.18 -5.81
C LEU A 93 0.06 -24.30 -5.41
N LEU A 94 0.14 -22.99 -5.68
CA LEU A 94 -0.91 -22.04 -5.32
C LEU A 94 -2.10 -22.13 -6.29
N GLU A 95 -1.85 -22.41 -7.56
CA GLU A 95 -2.86 -22.71 -8.56
C GLU A 95 -3.56 -24.05 -8.27
N GLU A 96 -2.80 -25.10 -7.97
CA GLU A 96 -3.35 -26.43 -7.68
C GLU A 96 -4.19 -26.44 -6.39
N THR A 97 -3.71 -25.81 -5.32
CA THR A 97 -4.40 -25.86 -4.02
C THR A 97 -5.51 -24.82 -3.85
N ARG A 98 -5.41 -23.66 -4.53
CA ARG A 98 -6.32 -22.52 -4.31
C ARG A 98 -6.92 -21.92 -5.57
N GLY A 99 -6.56 -22.42 -6.76
CA GLY A 99 -7.06 -21.91 -8.05
C GLY A 99 -6.75 -20.43 -8.29
N SER A 100 -5.74 -19.88 -7.61
CA SER A 100 -5.43 -18.46 -7.67
C SER A 100 -4.25 -18.23 -8.60
N GLU A 101 -4.52 -17.67 -9.78
CA GLU A 101 -3.50 -17.35 -10.78
C GLU A 101 -2.75 -16.07 -10.37
N VAL A 102 -1.50 -16.22 -9.92
CA VAL A 102 -0.69 -15.13 -9.40
C VAL A 102 0.67 -15.13 -10.10
N SER A 103 1.13 -13.97 -10.57
CA SER A 103 2.45 -13.85 -11.18
C SER A 103 3.58 -14.10 -10.16
N GLU A 104 4.68 -14.69 -10.62
CA GLU A 104 5.89 -14.94 -9.80
C GLU A 104 6.40 -13.66 -9.12
N ALA A 105 6.34 -12.52 -9.82
CA ALA A 105 6.69 -11.22 -9.26
C ALA A 105 5.80 -10.82 -8.06
N THR A 106 4.54 -11.25 -8.06
CA THR A 106 3.60 -10.98 -6.98
C THR A 106 3.82 -11.91 -5.79
N ILE A 107 4.16 -13.18 -6.03
CA ILE A 107 4.61 -14.13 -5.00
C ILE A 107 5.88 -13.58 -4.33
N TRP A 108 6.89 -13.21 -5.12
CA TRP A 108 8.14 -12.65 -4.61
C TRP A 108 7.94 -11.36 -3.81
N ARG A 109 7.18 -10.39 -4.33
CA ARG A 109 6.89 -9.13 -3.60
C ARG A 109 6.24 -9.39 -2.25
N SER A 110 5.45 -10.46 -2.15
CA SER A 110 4.73 -10.82 -0.95
C SER A 110 5.62 -11.55 0.06
N LEU A 111 6.44 -12.49 -0.40
CA LEU A 111 7.46 -13.16 0.42
C LEU A 111 8.51 -12.18 0.94
N LYS A 112 9.01 -11.27 0.11
CA LYS A 112 9.95 -10.23 0.52
C LYS A 112 9.39 -9.35 1.65
N ARG A 113 8.08 -9.06 1.60
CA ARG A 113 7.40 -8.31 2.66
C ARG A 113 7.26 -9.11 3.95
N CYS A 114 7.16 -10.43 3.86
CA CYS A 114 7.22 -11.33 5.01
C CYS A 114 8.63 -11.53 5.58
N GLY A 115 9.66 -10.91 4.98
CA GLY A 115 11.04 -10.94 5.47
C GLY A 115 11.92 -12.02 4.81
N PHE A 116 11.44 -12.70 3.76
CA PHE A 116 12.24 -13.71 3.07
C PHE A 116 13.20 -13.08 2.05
N THR A 117 14.38 -13.69 1.91
CA THR A 117 15.39 -13.35 0.91
C THR A 117 15.51 -14.48 -0.11
N ILE A 118 15.58 -14.17 -1.40
CA ILE A 118 15.76 -15.18 -2.45
C ILE A 118 17.24 -15.37 -2.77
N LYS A 119 17.64 -16.63 -2.95
CA LYS A 119 18.94 -16.95 -3.54
C LYS A 119 18.74 -17.03 -5.05
N LYS A 120 19.33 -16.10 -5.79
CA LYS A 120 19.27 -16.12 -7.26
C LYS A 120 20.32 -17.07 -7.80
N VAL A 121 19.90 -18.16 -8.42
CA VAL A 121 20.80 -19.07 -9.15
C VAL A 121 21.07 -18.47 -10.52
N CYS A 122 22.28 -17.93 -10.72
CA CYS A 122 22.73 -17.49 -12.03
C CYS A 122 23.39 -18.67 -12.74
N THR A 123 22.74 -19.25 -13.75
CA THR A 123 23.39 -20.19 -14.65
C THR A 123 24.42 -19.44 -15.51
N MET A 124 25.64 -19.95 -15.57
CA MET A 124 26.79 -19.34 -16.28
C MET A 124 26.57 -19.11 -17.78
N LYS A 125 25.45 -19.56 -18.35
CA LYS A 125 25.04 -19.30 -19.75
C LYS A 125 24.74 -17.83 -20.03
N ALA A 126 24.48 -17.01 -19.01
CA ALA A 126 24.28 -15.57 -19.19
C ALA A 126 25.60 -14.79 -19.43
N PHE A 127 26.76 -15.36 -19.05
CA PHE A 127 28.07 -14.69 -19.22
C PHE A 127 28.62 -14.79 -20.64
N THR A 128 28.21 -15.81 -21.42
CA THR A 128 28.69 -15.98 -22.80
C THR A 128 28.11 -14.95 -23.77
N HIS A 129 26.92 -14.40 -23.48
CA HIS A 129 26.36 -13.30 -24.29
C HIS A 129 27.06 -11.96 -24.02
N ILE A 130 27.57 -11.71 -22.81
CA ILE A 130 28.25 -10.44 -22.48
C ILE A 130 29.65 -10.37 -23.12
N LEU A 131 30.31 -11.51 -23.37
CA LEU A 131 31.61 -11.55 -24.05
C LEU A 131 31.51 -11.52 -25.58
N ALA A 132 30.34 -11.81 -26.17
CA ALA A 132 30.15 -11.72 -27.62
C ALA A 132 29.98 -10.27 -28.09
N ASP A 133 29.41 -9.38 -27.26
CA ASP A 133 29.17 -7.97 -27.63
C ASP A 133 30.40 -7.06 -27.45
N ILE A 134 31.53 -7.57 -26.92
CA ILE A 134 32.78 -6.82 -26.73
C ILE A 134 33.81 -7.10 -27.85
N CYS A 135 33.56 -8.08 -28.73
CA CYS A 135 34.51 -8.54 -29.76
C CYS A 135 34.01 -8.40 -31.22
N THR A 136 33.10 -7.45 -31.51
CA THR A 136 32.78 -7.02 -32.89
C THR A 136 32.94 -5.53 -33.07
#